data_AF-A0A336NCU4-F1
#
_entry.id   AF-A0A336NCU4-F1
#
_cell.length_a   1.000
_cell.length_b   1.000
_cell.length_c   1.000
_cell.angle_alpha   90.00
_cell.angle_beta   90.00
_cell.angle_gamma   90.00
#
_symmetry.space_group_name_H-M   'P 1'
#
loop_
_entity.id
_entity.type
_entity.pdbx_description
1 polymer ?
#
loop_
_entity_poly.entity_id
_entity_poly.type
_entity_poly.pdbx_seq_one_letter_code
_entity_poly.pdbx_strand_id
1 'polypeptide(L)'
;MLTPFGKILRKLRVDHSERLLDMAKKLDISVAFLSSVEIGKKSVPVGLEEKIIELYGLDKAMASLLKKEAYFCRKSIIIKSSTPLQRETIVAFMRLLDGLHQEALADFKETLETLCEACFIEKC
;
A
#
# COMPACT_ATOMS: atom_id res chain seq x y z
N MET A 1 4.13 -16.49 -8.65
CA MET A 1 2.66 -16.30 -8.60
C MET A 1 2.37 -14.81 -8.57
N LEU A 2 1.30 -14.33 -9.21
CA LEU A 2 0.93 -12.91 -9.15
C LEU A 2 0.29 -12.57 -7.80
N THR A 3 0.68 -11.42 -7.25
CA THR A 3 0.00 -10.80 -6.10
C THR A 3 -1.39 -10.30 -6.51
N PRO A 4 -2.31 -10.04 -5.57
CA PRO A 4 -3.57 -9.36 -5.88
C PRO A 4 -3.37 -8.06 -6.66
N PHE A 5 -2.41 -7.21 -6.26
CA PHE A 5 -2.03 -6.01 -7.00
C PHE A 5 -1.57 -6.34 -8.43
N GLY A 6 -0.68 -7.32 -8.60
CA GLY A 6 -0.20 -7.74 -9.92
C GLY A 6 -1.28 -8.35 -10.82
N LYS A 7 -2.30 -9.01 -10.25
CA LYS A 7 -3.47 -9.48 -11.00
C LYS A 7 -4.27 -8.31 -11.58
N ILE A 8 -4.43 -7.23 -10.80
CA ILE A 8 -5.09 -6.01 -11.27
C ILE A 8 -4.31 -5.41 -12.44
N LEU A 9 -2.99 -5.26 -12.33
CA LEU A 9 -2.16 -4.72 -13.42
C LEU A 9 -2.23 -5.57 -14.69
N ARG A 10 -2.19 -6.90 -14.53
CA ARG A 10 -2.34 -7.81 -15.67
C ARG A 10 -3.72 -7.66 -16.33
N LYS A 11 -4.79 -7.51 -15.56
CA LYS A 11 -6.13 -7.26 -16.10
C LYS A 11 -6.17 -5.96 -16.89
N LEU A 12 -5.65 -4.86 -16.32
CA LEU A 12 -5.56 -3.57 -17.02
C LEU A 12 -4.82 -3.69 -18.35
N ARG A 13 -3.70 -4.40 -18.39
CA ARG A 13 -2.96 -4.66 -19.64
C ARG A 13 -3.80 -5.41 -20.66
N VAL A 14 -4.51 -6.46 -20.26
CA VAL A 14 -5.37 -7.22 -21.17
C VAL A 14 -6.49 -6.35 -21.71
N ASP A 15 -7.16 -5.59 -20.85
CA ASP A 15 -8.28 -4.71 -21.24
C ASP A 15 -7.83 -3.62 -22.23
N HIS A 16 -6.57 -3.19 -22.17
CA HIS A 16 -5.98 -2.18 -23.05
C HIS A 16 -5.15 -2.77 -24.20
N SER A 17 -5.14 -4.10 -24.37
CA SER A 17 -4.31 -4.80 -25.36
C SER A 17 -2.80 -4.47 -25.27
N GLU A 18 -2.30 -4.24 -24.06
CA GLU A 18 -0.92 -3.85 -23.79
C GLU A 18 -0.03 -5.03 -23.39
N ARG A 19 1.22 -5.01 -23.86
CA ARG A 19 2.27 -5.88 -23.34
C ARG A 19 2.82 -5.30 -22.04
N LEU A 20 3.57 -6.12 -21.30
CA LEU A 20 4.29 -5.66 -20.11
C LEU A 20 5.23 -4.47 -20.43
N LEU A 21 5.84 -4.48 -21.61
CA LEU A 21 6.70 -3.39 -22.09
C LEU A 21 5.94 -2.07 -22.24
N ASP A 22 4.70 -2.10 -22.74
CA ASP A 22 3.92 -0.90 -23.03
C ASP A 22 3.49 -0.21 -21.73
N MET A 23 2.97 -0.99 -20.78
CA MET A 23 2.66 -0.49 -19.44
C MET A 23 3.90 0.03 -18.72
N ALA A 24 5.04 -0.66 -18.81
CA ALA A 24 6.28 -0.22 -18.18
C ALA A 24 6.76 1.13 -18.75
N LYS A 25 6.69 1.30 -20.08
CA LYS A 25 6.96 2.59 -20.75
C LYS A 25 5.99 3.68 -20.30
N LYS A 26 4.69 3.39 -20.28
CA LYS A 26 3.66 4.35 -19.85
C LYS A 26 3.86 4.81 -18.40
N LEU A 27 4.25 3.88 -17.54
CA LEU A 27 4.54 4.15 -16.12
C LEU A 27 5.94 4.71 -15.88
N ASP A 28 6.77 4.87 -16.91
CA ASP A 28 8.16 5.32 -16.82
C ASP A 28 8.98 4.50 -15.80
N ILE A 29 8.90 3.18 -15.90
CA ILE A 29 9.63 2.22 -15.06
C ILE A 29 10.20 1.09 -15.93
N SER A 30 11.19 0.37 -15.42
CA SER A 30 11.74 -0.77 -16.17
C SER A 30 10.77 -1.96 -16.18
N VAL A 31 10.77 -2.71 -17.28
CA VAL A 31 9.98 -3.95 -17.43
C VAL A 31 10.30 -4.95 -16.31
N ALA A 32 11.59 -5.08 -15.96
CA ALA A 32 12.04 -5.95 -14.89
C ALA A 32 11.51 -5.51 -13.52
N PHE A 33 11.42 -4.20 -13.28
CA PHE A 33 10.85 -3.64 -12.06
C PHE A 33 9.34 -3.94 -11.99
N LEU A 34 8.58 -3.63 -13.04
CA LEU A 34 7.14 -3.90 -13.10
C LEU A 34 6.84 -5.39 -12.88
N SER A 35 7.56 -6.29 -13.57
CA SER A 35 7.44 -7.74 -13.37
C SER A 35 7.69 -8.15 -11.91
N SER A 36 8.77 -7.62 -11.32
CA SER A 36 9.13 -7.91 -9.92
C SER A 36 8.08 -7.42 -8.93
N VAL A 37 7.40 -6.30 -9.21
CA VAL A 37 6.30 -5.79 -8.40
C VAL A 37 5.06 -6.66 -8.56
N GLU A 38 4.68 -7.03 -9.79
CA GLU A 38 3.50 -7.86 -10.07
C GLU A 38 3.54 -9.21 -9.33
N ILE A 39 4.72 -9.81 -9.18
CA ILE A 39 4.91 -11.07 -8.46
C ILE A 39 5.27 -10.91 -6.98
N GLY A 40 5.33 -9.69 -6.45
CA GLY A 40 5.63 -9.41 -5.03
C GLY A 40 7.11 -9.57 -4.63
N LYS A 41 8.02 -9.74 -5.60
CA LYS A 41 9.46 -9.76 -5.34
C LYS A 41 9.94 -8.40 -4.83
N LYS A 42 9.52 -7.32 -5.51
CA LYS A 42 9.72 -5.94 -5.05
C LYS A 42 8.45 -5.37 -4.42
N SER A 43 8.62 -4.47 -3.45
CA SER A 43 7.50 -3.73 -2.84
C SER A 43 6.87 -2.79 -3.86
N VAL A 44 5.56 -2.58 -3.74
CA VAL A 44 4.85 -1.53 -4.49
C VAL A 44 5.37 -0.16 -4.02
N PRO A 45 5.87 0.72 -4.91
CA PRO A 45 6.26 2.08 -4.55
C PRO A 45 5.09 2.91 -4.04
N VAL A 46 5.37 3.86 -3.16
CA VAL A 46 4.39 4.90 -2.79
C VAL A 46 4.10 5.74 -4.01
N GLY A 47 2.82 5.99 -4.32
CA GLY A 47 2.40 6.82 -5.46
C GLY A 47 2.20 6.04 -6.77
N LEU A 48 2.57 4.76 -6.84
CA LEU A 48 2.44 4.00 -8.08
C LEU A 48 0.97 3.78 -8.44
N GLU A 49 0.12 3.50 -7.45
CA GLU A 49 -1.31 3.31 -7.65
C GLU A 49 -1.99 4.60 -8.14
N GLU A 50 -1.61 5.78 -7.64
CA GLU A 50 -2.11 7.08 -8.12
C GLU A 50 -1.76 7.28 -9.60
N LYS A 51 -0.50 7.02 -9.96
CA LYS A 51 -0.03 7.13 -11.36
C LYS A 51 -0.81 6.19 -12.29
N ILE A 52 -1.11 4.97 -11.84
CA ILE A 52 -1.91 4.00 -12.62
C ILE A 52 -3.37 4.48 -12.74
N ILE A 53 -3.97 4.97 -11.64
CA ILE A 53 -5.35 5.47 -11.65
C ILE A 53 -5.52 6.59 -12.68
N GLU A 54 -4.58 7.53 -12.70
CA GLU A 54 -4.57 8.65 -13.64
C GLU A 54 -4.39 8.19 -15.09
N LEU A 55 -3.34 7.41 -15.37
CA LEU A 55 -2.98 7.02 -16.74
C LEU A 55 -3.95 6.04 -17.41
N TYR A 56 -4.73 5.28 -16.62
CA TYR A 56 -5.72 4.34 -17.12
C TYR A 56 -7.17 4.82 -16.90
N GLY A 57 -7.37 6.03 -16.35
CA GLY A 57 -8.70 6.60 -16.13
C GLY A 57 -9.61 5.71 -15.29
N LEU A 58 -9.08 5.14 -14.19
CA LEU A 58 -9.82 4.14 -13.41
C LEU A 58 -11.01 4.77 -12.68
N ASP A 59 -12.15 4.09 -12.71
CA ASP A 59 -13.31 4.48 -11.93
C ASP A 59 -13.06 4.38 -10.41
N LYS A 60 -13.97 4.95 -9.62
CA LYS A 60 -13.85 5.00 -8.15
C LYS A 60 -13.71 3.61 -7.52
N ALA A 61 -14.42 2.60 -8.04
CA ALA A 61 -14.41 1.26 -7.46
C ALA A 61 -13.07 0.58 -7.71
N MET A 62 -12.58 0.63 -8.95
CA MET A 62 -11.30 0.06 -9.35
C MET A 62 -10.12 0.80 -8.72
N ALA A 63 -10.19 2.14 -8.62
CA ALA A 63 -9.21 2.95 -7.92
C ALA A 63 -9.12 2.59 -6.43
N SER A 64 -10.27 2.43 -5.76
CA SER A 64 -10.30 2.01 -4.35
C SER A 64 -9.71 0.62 -4.15
N LEU A 65 -10.02 -0.32 -5.05
CA LEU A 65 -9.46 -1.67 -5.00
C LEU A 65 -7.94 -1.65 -5.22
N LEU A 66 -7.46 -0.90 -6.22
CA LEU A 66 -6.03 -0.80 -6.50
C LEU A 66 -5.26 -0.22 -5.31
N LYS A 67 -5.79 0.86 -4.70
CA LYS A 67 -5.20 1.46 -3.49
C LYS A 67 -5.12 0.48 -2.33
N LYS A 68 -6.19 -0.27 -2.09
CA LYS A 68 -6.23 -1.29 -1.05
C LYS A 68 -5.16 -2.36 -1.28
N GLU A 69 -5.09 -2.94 -2.48
CA GLU A 69 -4.12 -4.00 -2.76
C GLU A 69 -2.67 -3.48 -2.80
N ALA A 70 -2.45 -2.25 -3.25
CA ALA A 70 -1.16 -1.58 -3.19
C ALA A 70 -0.68 -1.42 -1.74
N TYR A 71 -1.57 -1.01 -0.84
CA TYR A 71 -1.29 -0.87 0.58
C TYR A 71 -0.87 -2.21 1.20
N PHE A 72 -1.63 -3.29 0.97
CA PHE A 72 -1.28 -4.61 1.51
C PHE A 72 -0.02 -5.22 0.88
N CYS A 73 0.31 -4.89 -0.37
CA CYS A 73 1.52 -5.37 -1.04
C CYS A 73 2.77 -4.53 -0.73
N ARG A 74 2.64 -3.42 0.00
CA ARG A 74 3.81 -2.67 0.49
C ARG A 74 4.49 -3.42 1.60
N LYS A 75 5.82 -3.58 1.48
CA LYS A 75 6.65 -4.24 2.50
C LYS A 75 7.11 -3.29 3.60
N SER A 76 6.97 -1.98 3.41
CA SER A 76 7.36 -0.98 4.39
C SER A 76 6.42 0.22 4.36
N ILE A 77 6.23 0.80 5.54
CA ILE A 77 5.50 2.05 5.75
C ILE A 77 6.53 3.08 6.21
N ILE A 78 6.55 4.25 5.57
CA ILE A 78 7.42 5.36 5.97
C ILE A 78 6.55 6.34 6.77
N ILE A 79 6.83 6.48 8.05
CA ILE A 79 6.15 7.43 8.92
C ILE A 79 7.03 8.68 9.08
N LYS A 80 6.48 9.85 8.75
CA LYS A 80 7.15 11.14 8.98
C LYS A 80 6.72 11.70 10.33
N SER A 81 7.66 11.82 11.27
CA SER A 81 7.46 12.48 12.56
C SER A 81 7.69 13.99 12.42
N SER A 82 6.84 14.80 13.03
CA SER A 82 7.01 16.27 13.04
C SER A 82 7.92 16.75 14.18
N THR A 83 8.08 15.92 15.23
CA THR A 83 8.92 16.26 16.40
C THR A 83 9.81 15.09 16.83
N PRO A 84 10.92 15.35 17.54
CA PRO A 84 11.75 14.29 18.14
C PRO A 84 10.95 13.39 19.10
N LEU A 85 10.06 13.97 19.91
CA LEU A 85 9.19 13.22 20.82
C LEU A 85 8.28 12.25 20.06
N GLN A 86 7.61 12.70 18.99
CA GLN A 86 6.80 11.81 18.15
C GLN A 86 7.61 10.65 17.60
N ARG A 87 8.85 10.90 17.14
CA ARG A 87 9.73 9.85 16.64
C ARG A 87 10.04 8.82 17.71
N GLU A 88 10.41 9.26 18.90
CA GLU A 88 10.71 8.38 20.03
C GLU A 88 9.50 7.53 20.42
N THR A 89 8.32 8.15 20.51
CA THR A 89 7.06 7.47 20.80
C THR A 89 6.73 6.41 19.75
N ILE A 90 6.86 6.71 18.45
CA ILE A 90 6.63 5.74 17.36
C ILE A 90 7.56 4.54 17.48
N VAL A 91 8.86 4.76 17.80
CA VAL A 91 9.82 3.66 17.95
C VAL A 91 9.49 2.79 19.16
N ALA A 92 9.17 3.38 20.31
CA ALA A 92 8.75 2.63 21.50
C ALA A 92 7.48 1.82 21.22
N PHE A 93 6.53 2.41 20.49
CA PHE A 93 5.28 1.78 20.10
C PHE A 93 5.50 0.59 19.16
N MET A 94 6.35 0.69 18.14
CA MET A 94 6.67 -0.43 17.26
C MET A 94 7.26 -1.62 18.04
N ARG A 95 8.16 -1.37 18.99
CA ARG A 95 8.74 -2.42 19.85
C ARG A 95 7.69 -3.11 20.72
N LEU A 96 6.68 -2.38 21.18
CA LEU A 96 5.56 -2.95 21.92
C LEU A 96 4.75 -3.90 21.02
N LEU A 97 4.42 -3.46 19.80
CA LEU A 97 3.65 -4.27 18.85
C LEU A 97 4.36 -5.57 18.45
N ASP A 98 5.69 -5.54 18.27
CA ASP A 98 6.50 -6.73 17.94
C ASP A 98 6.37 -7.85 19.00
N GLY A 99 6.01 -7.51 20.24
CA GLY A 99 5.81 -8.45 21.33
C GLY A 99 4.38 -8.99 21.48
N LEU A 100 3.40 -8.49 20.70
CA LEU A 100 2.01 -8.89 20.82
C LEU A 100 1.67 -10.09 19.93
N HIS A 101 0.93 -11.05 20.48
CA HIS A 101 0.29 -12.10 19.69
C HIS A 101 -0.95 -11.56 18.95
N GLN A 102 -1.42 -12.30 17.94
CA GLN A 102 -2.44 -11.82 17.00
C GLN A 102 -3.76 -11.37 17.67
N GLU A 103 -4.21 -12.08 18.71
CA GLU A 103 -5.41 -11.72 19.48
C GLU A 103 -5.21 -10.40 20.22
N ALA A 104 -4.11 -10.27 20.97
CA ALA A 104 -3.79 -9.03 21.68
C ALA A 104 -3.58 -7.83 20.75
N LEU A 105 -3.07 -8.06 19.53
CA LEU A 105 -2.94 -7.02 18.51
C LEU A 105 -4.32 -6.55 18.00
N ALA A 106 -5.30 -7.45 17.91
CA ALA A 106 -6.65 -7.10 17.51
C ALA A 106 -7.33 -6.24 18.58
N ASP A 107 -7.25 -6.64 19.85
CA ASP A 107 -7.79 -5.85 20.99
C ASP A 107 -7.11 -4.48 21.08
N PHE A 108 -5.79 -4.45 20.83
CA PHE A 108 -5.03 -3.22 20.81
C PHE A 108 -5.48 -2.28 19.68
N LYS A 109 -5.78 -2.83 18.49
CA LYS A 109 -6.32 -2.06 17.37
C LYS A 109 -7.66 -1.42 17.72
N GLU A 110 -8.57 -2.15 18.34
CA GLU A 110 -9.88 -1.63 18.79
C GLU A 110 -9.71 -0.50 19.83
N THR A 111 -8.74 -0.67 20.74
CA THR A 111 -8.39 0.36 21.72
C THR A 111 -7.88 1.63 21.04
N LEU A 112 -7.04 1.52 20.02
CA LEU A 112 -6.56 2.66 19.23
C LEU A 112 -7.70 3.37 18.51
N GLU A 113 -8.62 2.63 17.88
CA GLU A 113 -9.79 3.21 17.20
C GLU A 113 -10.62 4.06 18.18
N THR A 114 -10.88 3.52 19.38
CA THR A 114 -11.57 4.23 20.47
C THR A 114 -10.84 5.52 20.90
N LEU A 115 -9.50 5.46 21.01
CA LEU A 115 -8.69 6.63 21.37
C LEU A 115 -8.70 7.71 20.27
N CYS A 116 -8.71 7.31 19.00
CA CYS A 116 -8.75 8.24 17.87
C CYS A 116 -10.11 8.96 17.79
N GLU A 117 -11.20 8.25 18.09
CA GLU A 117 -12.54 8.86 18.23
C GLU A 117 -12.59 9.88 19.38
N ALA A 118 -12.05 9.52 20.55
CA ALA A 118 -12.03 10.40 21.72
C ALA A 118 -11.19 11.68 21.50
N CYS A 119 -10.16 11.61 20.65
CA CYS A 119 -9.26 12.72 20.33
C CYS A 119 -9.69 13.54 19.10
N PHE A 120 -10.83 13.26 18.47
CA PHE A 120 -11.28 13.88 17.21
C PHE A 120 -10.26 13.78 16.06
N ILE A 121 -9.51 12.68 15.99
CA ILE A 121 -8.57 12.41 14.89
C ILE A 121 -9.30 11.62 13.81
N GLU A 122 -9.26 12.06 12.54
CA GLU A 122 -9.86 11.31 11.44
C GLU A 122 -9.17 9.94 11.27
N LYS A 123 -9.90 8.88 11.67
CA LYS A 123 -9.67 7.44 11.46
C LYS A 123 -8.21 6.94 11.56
N CYS A 124 -7.96 6.26 12.67
CA CYS A 124 -7.03 5.13 12.76
C CYS A 124 -7.74 3.85 12.23
#